data_AF-A0A6A6UT98-F1
#
_entry.id   AF-A0A6A6UT98-F1
#
_cell.length_a   1.000
_cell.length_b   1.000
_cell.length_c   1.000
_cell.angle_alpha   90.00
_cell.angle_beta   90.00
_cell.angle_gamma   90.00
#
_symmetry.space_group_name_H-M   'P 1'
#
loop_
_entity.id
_entity.type
_entity.pdbx_description
1 polymer ?
#
loop_
_entity_poly.entity_id
_entity_poly.type
_entity_poly.pdbx_seq_one_letter_code
_entity_poly.pdbx_strand_id
1 'polypeptide(L)'
;MAQQDTEMGEPSLPVVTLAELALETPSHIWKCHQPWAIPFYHLLNSSAFLIDPTTGRDFQVFTKLPLEIQWTILEKCDAPTLFNLMRTCRSIRKRVEPLFWSHPKVWYYASMNDIPAHHTWKANRKFENEFCKQIQQVEFCLTNRWYDSILGGDIDVPTKKEYETAGSSFWQLFRLIYPSAKRVVITSWFIEKLADVDEYYLSLLRMAPRGLSVSVAVNTKSRSSPMPSKFNRYRLEEDSRLILVEQGWIQYRVHPPRIKVSGIVGKFITWYWKELDLNNWHHSLRYLRTEAYEKYRFGDQRCLPFECQHPGCDVAFTQAGDYASHFHSVRPHDGWMTSSNIADGNYKALVSPGILPQQVERFLLKQEHQYNREKMAVAQIGEELRQEWGEWGSEQQRDYEERFCAQLKSDSTFQCQGDPRESLEYCKLRGRMKFWRNLQIVESGGVLPND
;
A
#
# COMPACT_ATOMS: atom_id res chain seq x y z
N MET A 1 -37.56 -18.77 -53.94
CA MET A 1 -37.30 -19.26 -52.58
C MET A 1 -36.44 -18.23 -51.89
N ALA A 2 -37.05 -17.37 -51.06
CA ALA A 2 -36.33 -16.37 -50.27
C ALA A 2 -35.89 -17.02 -48.96
N GLN A 3 -34.58 -17.11 -48.72
CA GLN A 3 -34.03 -17.48 -47.42
C GLN A 3 -34.38 -16.36 -46.43
N GLN A 4 -35.21 -16.69 -45.44
CA GLN A 4 -35.39 -15.86 -44.25
C GLN A 4 -34.12 -15.98 -43.41
N ASP A 5 -33.25 -14.97 -43.52
CA ASP A 5 -32.19 -14.76 -42.55
C ASP A 5 -32.86 -14.54 -41.19
N THR A 6 -32.79 -15.57 -40.36
CA THR A 6 -33.25 -15.52 -38.99
C THR A 6 -32.18 -14.76 -38.23
N GLU A 7 -32.38 -13.45 -38.03
CA GLU A 7 -31.56 -12.65 -37.13
C GLU A 7 -31.55 -13.34 -35.76
N MET A 8 -30.49 -14.10 -35.48
CA MET A 8 -30.24 -14.59 -34.14
C MET A 8 -29.92 -13.37 -33.30
N GLY A 9 -30.92 -12.87 -32.58
CA GLY A 9 -30.78 -11.73 -31.69
C GLY A 9 -29.54 -11.93 -30.82
N GLU A 10 -28.62 -10.96 -30.86
CA GLU A 10 -27.40 -11.02 -30.07
C GLU A 10 -27.78 -11.28 -28.60
N PRO A 11 -27.18 -12.29 -27.95
CA PRO A 11 -27.47 -12.56 -26.56
C PRO A 11 -27.15 -11.31 -25.73
N SER A 12 -28.19 -10.68 -25.17
CA SER A 12 -28.03 -9.49 -24.34
C SER A 12 -27.13 -9.83 -23.16
N LEU A 13 -25.99 -9.15 -23.04
CA LEU A 13 -25.07 -9.35 -21.93
C LEU A 13 -25.75 -9.05 -20.58
N PRO A 14 -25.46 -9.84 -19.53
CA PRO A 14 -26.07 -9.64 -18.22
C PRO A 14 -25.70 -8.27 -17.65
N VAL A 15 -26.69 -7.56 -17.10
CA VAL A 15 -26.45 -6.34 -16.33
C VAL A 15 -25.82 -6.74 -15.01
N VAL A 16 -24.57 -6.31 -14.79
CA VAL A 16 -23.84 -6.54 -13.53
C VAL A 16 -23.59 -5.21 -12.84
N THR A 17 -23.99 -5.12 -11.59
CA THR A 17 -23.75 -3.97 -10.71
C THR A 17 -22.36 -4.03 -10.06
N LEU A 18 -21.87 -2.90 -9.56
CA LEU A 18 -20.61 -2.83 -8.79
C LEU A 18 -20.63 -3.73 -7.54
N ALA A 19 -21.79 -3.89 -6.90
CA ALA A 19 -21.95 -4.73 -5.73
C ALA A 19 -21.85 -6.22 -6.07
N GLU A 20 -22.40 -6.64 -7.22
CA GLU A 20 -22.34 -8.02 -7.70
C GLU A 20 -20.94 -8.41 -8.17
N LEU A 21 -20.18 -7.48 -8.76
CA LEU A 21 -18.75 -7.74 -9.02
C LEU A 21 -17.95 -7.94 -7.74
N ALA A 22 -18.47 -7.47 -6.58
CA ALA A 22 -17.82 -7.55 -5.29
C ALA A 22 -16.31 -7.28 -5.40
N LEU A 23 -15.94 -6.22 -6.14
CA LEU A 23 -14.54 -5.92 -6.45
C LEU A 23 -13.80 -5.82 -5.14
N GLU A 24 -12.94 -6.81 -4.88
CA GLU A 24 -12.17 -6.80 -3.65
C GLU A 24 -11.10 -5.74 -3.87
N THR A 25 -11.01 -4.74 -3.00
CA THR A 25 -9.91 -3.77 -3.12
C THR A 25 -8.60 -4.56 -3.17
N PRO A 26 -7.81 -4.43 -4.25
CA PRO A 26 -7.10 -5.60 -4.75
C PRO A 26 -5.89 -5.91 -3.86
N SER A 27 -5.79 -7.13 -3.29
CA SER A 27 -4.68 -7.56 -2.41
C SER A 27 -3.42 -8.00 -3.19
N HIS A 28 -3.02 -7.28 -4.24
CA HIS A 28 -1.93 -7.74 -5.13
C HIS A 28 -0.57 -7.17 -4.80
N ILE A 29 0.38 -8.06 -4.51
CA ILE A 29 1.81 -7.78 -4.45
C ILE A 29 2.35 -7.40 -5.83
N TRP A 30 2.81 -6.15 -6.01
CA TRP A 30 3.81 -5.83 -7.03
C TRP A 30 5.10 -5.30 -6.36
N LYS A 31 6.22 -5.45 -7.07
CA LYS A 31 7.59 -5.27 -6.57
C LYS A 31 7.80 -3.90 -5.89
N CYS A 32 8.39 -3.95 -4.70
CA CYS A 32 9.05 -2.86 -3.96
C CYS A 32 8.14 -1.82 -3.27
N HIS A 33 6.90 -1.67 -3.70
CA HIS A 33 5.92 -0.75 -3.09
C HIS A 33 4.61 -1.52 -2.91
N GLN A 34 3.89 -1.30 -1.81
CA GLN A 34 2.73 -2.11 -1.40
C GLN A 34 1.42 -1.43 -1.82
N PRO A 35 0.91 -1.67 -3.05
CA PRO A 35 -0.20 -0.91 -3.61
C PRO A 35 -1.49 -0.82 -2.80
N TRP A 36 -1.72 -1.69 -1.82
CA TRP A 36 -3.06 -1.90 -1.24
C TRP A 36 -3.21 -1.46 0.22
N ALA A 37 -2.15 -0.98 0.86
CA ALA A 37 -2.33 -0.31 2.14
C ALA A 37 -2.98 1.06 1.88
N ILE A 38 -4.27 1.18 2.19
CA ILE A 38 -4.97 2.44 2.01
C ILE A 38 -4.52 3.43 3.10
N PRO A 39 -4.31 4.71 2.77
CA PRO A 39 -4.14 5.72 3.79
C PRO A 39 -5.30 5.70 4.79
N PHE A 40 -5.00 5.91 6.07
CA PHE A 40 -6.00 5.88 7.15
C PHE A 40 -7.27 6.69 6.84
N TYR A 41 -7.13 7.88 6.25
CA TYR A 41 -8.28 8.72 5.91
C TYR A 41 -9.21 8.09 4.85
N HIS A 42 -8.70 7.26 3.95
CA HIS A 42 -9.53 6.53 2.99
C HIS A 42 -10.34 5.42 3.66
N LEU A 43 -9.77 4.73 4.66
CA LEU A 43 -10.53 3.79 5.48
C LEU A 43 -11.75 4.49 6.11
N LEU A 44 -11.55 5.70 6.64
CA LEU A 44 -12.64 6.43 7.29
C LEU A 44 -13.74 6.88 6.33
N ASN A 45 -13.40 7.08 5.06
CA ASN A 45 -14.32 7.57 4.03
C ASN A 45 -14.97 6.43 3.23
N SER A 46 -14.53 5.18 3.35
CA SER A 46 -15.04 4.07 2.54
C SER A 46 -16.49 3.69 2.88
N SER A 47 -16.93 3.92 4.12
CA SER A 47 -18.32 3.70 4.56
C SER A 47 -19.25 4.87 4.23
N ALA A 48 -18.71 6.06 3.93
CA ALA A 48 -19.49 7.28 3.69
C ALA A 48 -20.27 7.25 2.35
N PHE A 49 -20.01 6.27 1.49
CA PHE A 49 -20.69 6.14 0.21
C PHE A 49 -22.05 5.43 0.28
N LEU A 50 -22.46 4.93 1.45
CA LEU A 50 -23.70 4.13 1.57
C LEU A 50 -24.85 4.78 2.33
N ILE A 51 -24.68 5.97 2.93
CA ILE A 51 -25.76 6.60 3.68
C ILE A 51 -25.83 8.09 3.37
N ASP A 52 -26.96 8.52 2.82
CA ASP A 52 -27.31 9.92 2.62
C ASP A 52 -27.44 10.62 3.99
N PRO A 53 -26.59 11.63 4.29
CA PRO A 53 -26.62 12.35 5.56
C PRO A 53 -27.91 13.15 5.78
N THR A 54 -28.81 13.23 4.79
CA THR A 54 -30.06 14.01 4.88
C THR A 54 -31.12 13.41 5.81
N THR A 55 -30.97 12.17 6.27
CA THR A 55 -31.88 11.60 7.29
C THR A 55 -31.38 11.92 8.69
N GLY A 56 -31.60 13.17 9.13
CA GLY A 56 -31.29 13.67 10.48
C GLY A 56 -32.12 13.00 11.59
N ARG A 57 -32.04 11.68 11.72
CA ARG A 57 -32.62 10.95 12.84
C ARG A 57 -31.72 11.10 14.05
N ASP A 58 -32.36 11.36 15.18
CA ASP A 58 -31.72 11.67 16.43
C ASP A 58 -30.95 10.45 16.98
N PHE A 59 -29.64 10.59 17.20
CA PHE A 59 -28.78 9.54 17.77
C PHE A 59 -29.15 9.22 19.24
N GLN A 60 -30.10 9.96 19.82
CA GLN A 60 -30.63 9.78 21.17
C GLN A 60 -31.24 8.40 21.42
N VAL A 61 -31.69 7.67 20.40
CA VAL A 61 -32.25 6.32 20.61
C VAL A 61 -31.16 5.38 21.12
N PHE A 62 -29.94 5.45 20.57
CA PHE A 62 -28.83 4.58 20.96
C PHE A 62 -28.45 4.76 22.44
N THR A 63 -28.38 6.01 22.92
CA THR A 63 -27.99 6.30 24.30
C THR A 63 -29.03 5.88 25.34
N LYS A 64 -30.29 5.68 24.92
CA LYS A 64 -31.39 5.18 25.76
C LYS A 64 -31.45 3.66 25.85
N LEU A 65 -30.72 2.93 25.01
CA LEU A 65 -30.68 1.47 25.06
C LEU A 65 -29.95 0.97 26.32
N PRO A 66 -30.28 -0.22 26.84
CA PRO A 66 -29.47 -0.88 27.87
C PRO A 66 -28.02 -1.04 27.42
N LEU A 67 -27.10 -1.06 28.39
CA LEU A 67 -25.65 -1.05 28.10
C LEU A 67 -25.20 -2.28 27.30
N GLU A 68 -25.83 -3.41 27.56
CA GLU A 68 -25.60 -4.69 26.91
C GLU A 68 -25.95 -4.60 25.42
N ILE A 69 -27.11 -4.00 25.11
CA ILE A 69 -27.57 -3.80 23.73
C ILE A 69 -26.67 -2.81 23.00
N GLN A 70 -26.31 -1.70 23.66
CA GLN A 70 -25.33 -0.76 23.09
C GLN A 70 -24.03 -1.48 22.74
N TRP A 71 -23.51 -2.31 23.65
CA TRP A 71 -22.28 -3.05 23.44
C TRP A 71 -22.37 -4.03 22.27
N THR A 72 -23.45 -4.82 22.20
CA THR A 72 -23.69 -5.75 21.08
C THR A 72 -23.76 -5.02 19.73
N ILE A 73 -24.38 -3.84 19.68
CA ILE A 73 -24.41 -3.03 18.45
C ILE A 73 -22.99 -2.60 18.06
N LEU A 74 -22.21 -2.08 19.01
CA LEU A 74 -20.85 -1.62 18.76
C LEU A 74 -19.94 -2.76 18.28
N GLU A 75 -20.04 -3.96 18.84
CA GLU A 75 -19.25 -5.13 18.40
C GLU A 75 -19.53 -5.55 16.95
N LYS A 76 -20.67 -5.16 16.38
CA LYS A 76 -21.05 -5.45 14.99
C LYS A 76 -20.73 -4.31 14.02
N CYS A 77 -20.34 -3.13 14.53
CA CYS A 77 -19.94 -2.01 13.68
C CYS A 77 -18.62 -2.31 12.97
N ASP A 78 -18.51 -1.83 11.73
CA ASP A 78 -17.24 -1.82 11.01
C ASP A 78 -16.27 -0.77 11.59
N ALA A 79 -14.98 -0.89 11.25
CA ALA A 79 -13.96 0.03 11.75
C ALA A 79 -14.23 1.51 11.43
N PRO A 80 -14.71 1.90 10.22
CA PRO A 80 -15.06 3.28 9.94
C PRO A 80 -16.19 3.82 10.82
N THR A 81 -17.25 3.04 11.04
CA THR A 81 -18.36 3.42 11.93
C THR A 81 -17.87 3.55 13.37
N LEU A 82 -17.06 2.61 13.85
CA LEU A 82 -16.44 2.69 15.17
C LEU A 82 -15.59 3.97 15.30
N PHE A 83 -14.77 4.31 14.31
CA PHE A 83 -13.97 5.54 14.37
C PHE A 83 -14.86 6.79 14.46
N ASN A 84 -15.93 6.86 13.68
CA ASN A 84 -16.87 7.98 13.72
C ASN A 84 -17.58 8.08 15.07
N LEU A 85 -18.04 6.95 15.62
CA LEU A 85 -18.65 6.88 16.96
C LEU A 85 -17.66 7.29 18.07
N MET A 86 -16.38 6.96 17.93
CA MET A 86 -15.33 7.40 18.85
C MET A 86 -15.22 8.94 18.93
N ARG A 87 -15.68 9.66 17.88
CA ARG A 87 -15.62 11.12 17.80
C ARG A 87 -16.88 11.83 18.27
N THR A 88 -18.02 11.14 18.43
CA THR A 88 -19.30 11.78 18.76
C THR A 88 -19.38 12.26 20.20
N CYS A 89 -19.11 11.40 21.20
CA CYS A 89 -19.12 11.79 22.61
C CYS A 89 -18.12 11.01 23.47
N ARG A 90 -17.73 11.59 24.61
CA ARG A 90 -16.68 11.06 25.50
C ARG A 90 -17.05 9.71 26.14
N SER A 91 -18.32 9.47 26.44
CA SER A 91 -18.78 8.22 27.04
C SER A 91 -18.73 7.05 26.05
N ILE A 92 -19.17 7.28 24.80
CA ILE A 92 -19.09 6.30 23.71
C ILE A 92 -17.63 6.02 23.35
N ARG A 93 -16.79 7.06 23.27
CA ARG A 93 -15.35 6.93 22.98
C ARG A 93 -14.67 5.87 23.84
N LYS A 94 -14.86 5.92 25.16
CA LYS A 94 -14.24 4.97 26.10
C LYS A 94 -14.59 3.50 25.81
N ARG A 95 -15.76 3.24 25.24
CA ARG A 95 -16.24 1.89 24.90
C ARG A 95 -15.83 1.45 23.50
N VAL A 96 -15.87 2.39 22.56
CA VAL A 96 -15.62 2.16 21.13
C VAL A 96 -14.14 2.08 20.80
N GLU A 97 -13.31 2.84 21.50
CA GLU A 97 -11.86 2.90 21.24
C GLU A 97 -11.19 1.51 21.31
N PRO A 98 -11.39 0.67 22.35
CA PRO A 98 -10.85 -0.68 22.37
C PRO A 98 -11.33 -1.55 21.19
N LEU A 99 -12.61 -1.43 20.81
CA LEU A 99 -13.19 -2.19 19.69
C LEU A 99 -12.56 -1.77 18.35
N PHE A 100 -12.40 -0.46 18.13
CA PHE A 100 -11.79 0.07 16.92
C PHE A 100 -10.35 -0.42 16.74
N TRP A 101 -9.49 -0.25 17.75
CA TRP A 101 -8.08 -0.61 17.65
C TRP A 101 -7.83 -2.13 17.59
N SER A 102 -8.76 -2.91 18.14
CA SER A 102 -8.75 -4.37 18.14
C SER A 102 -9.52 -5.00 16.96
N HIS A 103 -10.08 -4.19 16.06
CA HIS A 103 -10.99 -4.65 15.01
C HIS A 103 -10.33 -5.70 14.10
N PRO A 104 -10.84 -6.95 14.02
CA PRO A 104 -10.09 -8.10 13.51
C PRO A 104 -9.72 -8.02 12.02
N LYS A 105 -10.46 -7.22 11.24
CA LYS A 105 -10.22 -7.05 9.79
C LYS A 105 -9.25 -5.92 9.44
N VAL A 106 -8.88 -5.06 10.39
CA VAL A 106 -8.01 -3.89 10.13
C VAL A 106 -6.62 -4.17 10.65
N TRP A 107 -5.65 -4.15 9.73
CA TRP A 107 -4.25 -4.36 10.02
C TRP A 107 -3.45 -3.16 9.60
N TYR A 108 -2.71 -2.56 10.53
CA TYR A 108 -1.86 -1.43 10.22
C TYR A 108 -0.57 -1.93 9.60
N TYR A 109 -0.30 -1.48 8.39
CA TYR A 109 0.84 -1.95 7.63
C TYR A 109 2.07 -1.06 7.90
N ALA A 110 3.17 -1.72 8.24
CA ALA A 110 4.50 -1.15 8.36
C ALA A 110 5.53 -2.04 7.66
N SER A 111 6.69 -1.48 7.36
CA SER A 111 7.82 -2.16 6.74
C SER A 111 9.12 -1.84 7.46
N MET A 112 10.18 -2.60 7.18
CA MET A 112 11.51 -2.31 7.70
C MET A 112 11.97 -0.86 7.45
N ASN A 113 11.57 -0.27 6.32
CA ASN A 113 11.90 1.12 5.98
C ASN A 113 11.17 2.16 6.85
N ASP A 114 10.18 1.72 7.64
CA ASP A 114 9.40 2.57 8.54
C ASP A 114 9.87 2.48 10.00
N ILE A 115 10.81 1.57 10.33
CA ILE A 115 11.47 1.52 11.64
C ILE A 115 12.76 2.35 11.55
N PRO A 116 13.07 3.18 12.56
CA PRO A 116 14.38 3.81 12.70
C PRO A 116 15.40 2.75 13.16
N ALA A 117 15.82 1.89 12.24
CA ALA A 117 16.86 0.91 12.50
C ALA A 117 18.24 1.60 12.36
N HIS A 118 19.08 1.41 13.39
CA HIS A 118 20.48 1.86 13.54
C HIS A 118 20.82 3.32 13.92
N HIS A 119 22.07 3.46 14.40
CA HIS A 119 22.67 4.66 15.01
C HIS A 119 22.81 5.86 14.08
N THR A 120 22.87 5.63 12.77
CA THR A 120 23.00 6.69 11.75
C THR A 120 21.65 7.33 11.40
N TRP A 121 20.53 6.60 11.57
CA TRP A 121 19.23 7.00 10.99
C TRP A 121 18.10 7.09 12.01
N LYS A 122 18.37 7.67 13.19
CA LYS A 122 17.37 7.93 14.25
C LYS A 122 16.24 8.90 13.85
N ALA A 123 16.27 9.43 12.61
CA ALA A 123 15.40 10.49 12.14
C ALA A 123 14.15 10.08 11.37
N ASN A 124 14.07 8.84 10.87
CA ASN A 124 12.99 8.49 9.97
C ASN A 124 11.74 8.03 10.73
N ARG A 125 10.98 8.98 11.28
CA ARG A 125 9.61 8.73 11.72
C ARG A 125 8.67 9.04 10.56
N LYS A 126 8.19 8.01 9.87
CA LYS A 126 7.18 8.22 8.81
C LYS A 126 5.79 8.51 9.35
N PHE A 127 5.45 7.94 10.51
CA PHE A 127 4.10 7.91 11.06
C PHE A 127 3.97 8.70 12.37
N GLU A 128 2.77 9.21 12.63
CA GLU A 128 2.44 9.95 13.84
C GLU A 128 2.52 9.03 15.07
N ASN A 129 3.34 9.43 16.05
CA ASN A 129 3.72 8.56 17.16
C ASN A 129 2.55 8.27 18.11
N GLU A 130 1.73 9.28 18.45
CA GLU A 130 0.61 9.08 19.36
C GLU A 130 -0.44 8.15 18.74
N PHE A 131 -0.63 8.23 17.42
CA PHE A 131 -1.45 7.28 16.68
C PHE A 131 -0.86 5.86 16.72
N CYS A 132 0.44 5.70 16.43
CA CYS A 132 1.08 4.38 16.45
C CYS A 132 1.00 3.69 17.82
N LYS A 133 1.05 4.45 18.91
CA LYS A 133 0.89 3.93 20.28
C LYS A 133 -0.45 3.25 20.53
N GLN A 134 -1.50 3.56 19.77
CA GLN A 134 -2.83 2.97 19.95
C GLN A 134 -3.05 1.68 19.14
N ILE A 135 -2.19 1.42 18.14
CA ILE A 135 -2.35 0.30 17.23
C ILE A 135 -2.15 -1.04 17.97
N GLN A 136 -3.15 -1.93 17.89
CA GLN A 136 -3.08 -3.25 18.51
C GLN A 136 -2.77 -4.40 17.54
N GLN A 137 -2.85 -4.15 16.23
CA GLN A 137 -2.64 -5.12 15.15
C GLN A 137 -1.74 -4.53 14.07
N VAL A 138 -0.56 -5.11 13.91
CA VAL A 138 0.43 -4.67 12.93
C VAL A 138 0.72 -5.80 11.96
N GLU A 139 0.64 -5.50 10.67
CA GLU A 139 1.30 -6.30 9.67
C GLU A 139 2.65 -5.65 9.36
N PHE A 140 3.72 -6.43 9.51
CA PHE A 140 5.08 -5.94 9.39
C PHE A 140 5.81 -6.65 8.26
N CYS A 141 6.12 -5.93 7.19
CA CYS A 141 6.84 -6.47 6.04
C CYS A 141 8.36 -6.39 6.22
N LEU A 142 9.01 -7.54 6.18
CA LEU A 142 10.45 -7.70 6.19
C LEU A 142 11.02 -7.74 4.77
N THR A 143 12.28 -7.31 4.66
CA THR A 143 13.13 -7.51 3.47
C THR A 143 13.90 -8.84 3.61
N ASN A 144 14.50 -9.34 2.52
CA ASN A 144 15.25 -10.60 2.53
C ASN A 144 16.47 -10.57 3.47
N ARG A 145 16.91 -9.37 3.87
CA ARG A 145 17.99 -9.14 4.81
C ARG A 145 17.61 -8.08 5.84
N TRP A 146 16.48 -8.32 6.52
CA TRP A 146 15.96 -7.38 7.52
C TRP A 146 16.98 -7.07 8.63
N TYR A 147 17.86 -8.02 8.91
CA TYR A 147 18.93 -7.90 9.90
C TYR A 147 20.03 -6.91 9.48
N ASP A 148 20.35 -6.76 8.19
CA ASP A 148 21.36 -5.79 7.71
C ASP A 148 20.96 -4.36 8.12
N SER A 149 19.67 -4.05 8.00
CA SER A 149 19.12 -2.76 8.41
C SER A 149 19.27 -2.50 9.91
N ILE A 150 19.34 -3.55 10.73
CA ILE A 150 19.41 -3.48 12.19
C ILE A 150 20.83 -3.62 12.72
N LEU A 151 21.73 -4.26 11.97
CA LEU A 151 23.13 -4.44 12.36
C LEU A 151 24.04 -3.37 11.72
N GLY A 152 23.53 -2.59 10.76
CA GLY A 152 24.22 -1.44 10.19
C GLY A 152 25.36 -1.80 9.25
N GLY A 153 25.26 -2.92 8.52
CA GLY A 153 26.26 -3.36 7.56
C GLY A 153 25.70 -4.38 6.57
N ASP A 154 26.38 -4.55 5.44
CA ASP A 154 26.12 -5.63 4.48
C ASP A 154 26.83 -6.88 5.01
N ILE A 155 26.11 -7.67 5.83
CA ILE A 155 26.65 -8.87 6.44
C ILE A 155 26.28 -10.04 5.55
N ASP A 156 27.29 -10.64 4.92
CA ASP A 156 27.09 -11.71 3.94
C ASP A 156 26.39 -12.93 4.55
N VAL A 157 26.90 -13.41 5.69
CA VAL A 157 26.29 -14.49 6.49
C VAL A 157 26.46 -14.16 7.98
N PRO A 158 25.43 -13.62 8.64
CA PRO A 158 25.52 -13.33 10.05
C PRO A 158 25.57 -14.62 10.87
N THR A 159 26.34 -14.57 11.94
CA THR A 159 26.40 -15.61 12.97
C THR A 159 25.07 -15.70 13.71
N LYS A 160 24.79 -16.85 14.32
CA LYS A 160 23.59 -17.05 15.18
C LYS A 160 23.44 -15.92 16.22
N LYS A 161 24.55 -15.50 16.84
CA LYS A 161 24.58 -14.43 17.84
C LYS A 161 24.20 -13.07 17.26
N GLU A 162 24.66 -12.74 16.05
CA GLU A 162 24.31 -11.49 15.37
C GLU A 162 22.82 -11.47 15.01
N TYR A 163 22.27 -12.57 14.51
CA TYR A 163 20.83 -12.68 14.25
C TYR A 163 19.98 -12.58 15.51
N GLU A 164 20.37 -13.22 16.61
CA GLU A 164 19.70 -13.06 17.90
C GLU A 164 19.76 -11.60 18.36
N THR A 165 20.90 -10.95 18.20
CA THR A 165 21.05 -9.52 18.53
C THR A 165 20.14 -8.65 17.67
N ALA A 166 20.08 -8.91 16.36
CA ALA A 166 19.20 -8.21 15.42
C ALA A 166 17.72 -8.44 15.77
N GLY A 167 17.32 -9.67 16.08
CA GLY A 167 15.94 -10.01 16.45
C GLY A 167 15.51 -9.34 17.75
N SER A 168 16.38 -9.33 18.76
CA SER A 168 16.13 -8.60 20.02
C SER A 168 15.96 -7.09 19.76
N SER A 169 16.88 -6.51 18.99
CA SER A 169 16.86 -5.08 18.65
C SER A 169 15.62 -4.70 17.81
N PHE A 170 15.23 -5.56 16.87
CA PHE A 170 13.99 -5.42 16.11
C PHE A 170 12.79 -5.30 17.04
N TRP A 171 12.62 -6.26 17.96
CA TRP A 171 11.46 -6.28 18.85
C TRP A 171 11.45 -5.13 19.85
N GLN A 172 12.62 -4.68 20.30
CA GLN A 172 12.75 -3.49 21.14
C GLN A 172 12.28 -2.24 20.39
N LEU A 173 12.77 -2.03 19.15
CA LEU A 173 12.35 -0.92 18.30
C LEU A 173 10.87 -1.00 17.94
N PHE A 174 10.39 -2.20 17.61
CA PHE A 174 8.97 -2.44 17.33
C PHE A 174 8.09 -2.04 18.52
N ARG A 175 8.45 -2.45 19.74
CA ARG A 175 7.71 -2.11 20.96
C ARG A 175 7.78 -0.62 21.32
N LEU A 176 8.86 0.05 20.95
CA LEU A 176 8.98 1.51 21.11
C LEU A 176 7.94 2.25 20.25
N ILE A 177 7.71 1.78 19.02
CA ILE A 177 6.79 2.40 18.06
C ILE A 177 5.33 1.96 18.31
N TYR A 178 5.13 0.68 18.60
CA TYR A 178 3.82 0.06 18.77
C TYR A 178 3.68 -0.60 20.15
N PRO A 179 3.72 0.18 21.25
CA PRO A 179 3.67 -0.37 22.61
C PRO A 179 2.38 -1.17 22.88
N SER A 180 1.25 -0.75 22.31
CA SER A 180 -0.06 -1.41 22.48
C SER A 180 -0.29 -2.61 21.57
N ALA A 181 0.67 -2.96 20.70
CA ALA A 181 0.54 -4.10 19.81
C ALA A 181 0.31 -5.39 20.60
N LYS A 182 -0.72 -6.13 20.18
CA LYS A 182 -1.07 -7.45 20.72
C LYS A 182 -0.92 -8.55 19.67
N ARG A 183 -1.09 -8.21 18.40
CA ARG A 183 -0.97 -9.14 17.27
C ARG A 183 -0.05 -8.58 16.22
N VAL A 184 0.90 -9.40 15.77
CA VAL A 184 1.82 -9.08 14.69
C VAL A 184 1.80 -10.19 13.66
N VAL A 185 1.69 -9.80 12.40
CA VAL A 185 1.90 -10.70 11.27
C VAL A 185 3.14 -10.25 10.54
N ILE A 186 4.15 -11.09 10.52
CA ILE A 186 5.34 -10.90 9.70
C ILE A 186 5.00 -11.31 8.28
N THR A 187 5.21 -10.40 7.33
CA THR A 187 5.12 -10.70 5.91
C THR A 187 6.45 -10.43 5.25
N SER A 188 6.70 -11.06 4.11
CA SER A 188 7.88 -10.79 3.32
C SER A 188 7.54 -11.11 1.88
N TRP A 189 8.07 -10.31 0.98
CA TRP A 189 7.96 -10.57 -0.45
C TRP A 189 8.60 -11.91 -0.81
N PHE A 190 9.59 -12.35 -0.02
CA PHE A 190 10.44 -13.51 -0.29
C PHE A 190 9.87 -14.82 0.28
N ILE A 191 8.74 -14.76 1.01
CA ILE A 191 8.09 -15.95 1.56
C ILE A 191 6.92 -16.34 0.65
N GLU A 192 7.21 -17.14 -0.38
CA GLU A 192 6.25 -17.66 -1.36
C GLU A 192 5.78 -19.08 -1.03
N LYS A 193 6.54 -19.79 -0.21
CA LYS A 193 6.21 -21.12 0.30
C LYS A 193 6.70 -21.24 1.74
N LEU A 194 6.15 -22.21 2.46
CA LEU A 194 6.51 -22.44 3.86
C LEU A 194 8.01 -22.76 4.02
N ALA A 195 8.61 -23.41 3.01
CA ALA A 195 10.04 -23.71 2.97
C ALA A 195 10.94 -22.46 2.86
N ASP A 196 10.38 -21.30 2.49
CA ASP A 196 11.12 -20.03 2.46
C ASP A 196 11.19 -19.37 3.86
N VAL A 197 10.44 -19.88 4.84
CA VAL A 197 10.55 -19.45 6.24
C VAL A 197 11.79 -20.10 6.83
N ASP A 198 12.94 -19.50 6.55
CA ASP A 198 14.24 -19.95 7.02
C ASP A 198 14.43 -19.76 8.54
N GLU A 199 15.58 -20.22 9.03
CA GLU A 199 15.94 -20.14 10.45
C GLU A 199 16.04 -18.70 10.97
N TYR A 200 16.22 -17.70 10.09
CA TYR A 200 16.25 -16.29 10.49
C TYR A 200 14.86 -15.78 10.84
N TYR A 201 13.86 -16.12 10.04
CA TYR A 201 12.46 -15.83 10.38
C TYR A 201 12.02 -16.61 11.61
N LEU A 202 12.36 -17.90 11.71
CA LEU A 202 12.02 -18.71 12.87
C LEU A 202 12.63 -18.14 14.16
N SER A 203 13.91 -17.76 14.12
CA SER A 203 14.59 -17.10 15.25
C SER A 203 13.87 -15.79 15.64
N LEU A 204 13.54 -14.95 14.67
CA LEU A 204 12.79 -13.72 14.94
C LEU A 204 11.43 -14.01 15.62
N LEU A 205 10.70 -15.02 15.16
CA LEU A 205 9.42 -15.43 15.76
C LEU A 205 9.60 -15.94 17.21
N ARG A 206 10.65 -16.72 17.49
CA ARG A 206 10.96 -17.22 18.84
C ARG A 206 11.32 -16.09 19.81
N MET A 207 11.91 -15.01 19.30
CA MET A 207 12.33 -13.86 20.10
C MET A 207 11.20 -12.85 20.38
N ALA A 208 9.98 -13.12 19.90
CA ALA A 208 8.84 -12.26 20.14
C ALA A 208 8.63 -11.97 21.65
N PRO A 209 8.39 -10.71 22.05
CA PRO A 209 8.13 -10.37 23.44
C PRO A 209 6.89 -11.09 23.98
N ARG A 210 6.94 -11.49 25.26
CA ARG A 210 5.79 -12.09 25.95
C ARG A 210 4.54 -11.21 25.82
N GLY A 211 3.39 -11.84 25.63
CA GLY A 211 2.10 -11.17 25.42
C GLY A 211 1.87 -10.63 24.01
N LEU A 212 2.83 -10.78 23.09
CA LEU A 212 2.64 -10.49 21.67
C LEU A 212 2.31 -11.79 20.92
N SER A 213 1.15 -11.86 20.27
CA SER A 213 0.83 -12.96 19.38
C SER A 213 1.47 -12.69 18.02
N VAL A 214 2.52 -13.45 17.68
CA VAL A 214 3.24 -13.30 16.42
C VAL A 214 2.96 -14.48 15.51
N SER A 215 2.83 -14.18 14.22
CA SER A 215 2.60 -15.15 13.16
C SER A 215 3.31 -14.69 11.88
N VAL A 216 3.47 -15.59 10.93
CA VAL A 216 4.02 -15.30 9.60
C VAL A 216 2.97 -15.55 8.53
N ALA A 217 2.87 -14.69 7.52
CA ALA A 217 2.01 -14.92 6.37
C ALA A 217 2.85 -15.38 5.18
N VAL A 218 2.49 -16.52 4.62
CA VAL A 218 3.12 -17.13 3.44
C VAL A 218 2.19 -16.88 2.26
N ASN A 219 2.71 -16.35 1.15
CA ASN A 219 1.91 -16.21 -0.06
C ASN A 219 1.54 -17.61 -0.59
N THR A 220 0.28 -17.82 -0.96
CA THR A 220 -0.16 -19.11 -1.53
C THR A 220 0.00 -19.19 -3.04
N LYS A 221 0.31 -18.05 -3.68
CA LYS A 221 0.47 -17.95 -5.12
C LYS A 221 1.90 -17.49 -5.45
N SER A 222 2.42 -18.00 -6.57
CA SER A 222 3.67 -17.53 -7.16
C SER A 222 3.62 -16.01 -7.36
N ARG A 223 4.76 -15.32 -7.21
CA ARG A 223 4.89 -13.89 -7.58
C ARG A 223 4.50 -13.58 -9.02
N SER A 224 4.61 -14.56 -9.92
CA SER A 224 4.16 -14.42 -11.30
C SER A 224 2.65 -14.50 -11.45
N SER A 225 1.93 -14.89 -10.39
CA SER A 225 0.49 -15.00 -10.43
C SER A 225 -0.14 -13.62 -10.52
N PRO A 226 -1.03 -13.40 -11.49
CA PRO A 226 -1.70 -12.13 -11.66
C PRO A 226 -2.82 -11.89 -10.64
N MET A 227 -3.23 -12.95 -9.94
CA MET A 227 -4.38 -12.96 -9.06
C MET A 227 -4.05 -12.29 -7.73
N PRO A 228 -5.08 -11.84 -6.97
CA PRO A 228 -4.86 -11.28 -5.65
C PRO A 228 -4.08 -12.30 -4.81
N SER A 229 -3.02 -11.82 -4.15
CA SER A 229 -2.23 -12.69 -3.30
C SER A 229 -3.11 -13.09 -2.12
N LYS A 230 -3.29 -14.40 -1.96
CA LYS A 230 -3.92 -14.99 -0.79
C LYS A 230 -2.82 -15.48 0.11
N PHE A 231 -2.91 -15.19 1.40
CA PHE A 231 -1.89 -15.61 2.34
C PHE A 231 -2.42 -16.74 3.22
N ASN A 232 -1.54 -17.66 3.58
CA ASN A 232 -1.80 -18.55 4.69
C ASN A 232 -1.01 -18.04 5.89
N ARG A 233 -1.68 -17.90 7.03
CA ARG A 233 -1.06 -17.42 8.26
C ARG A 233 -0.67 -18.60 9.14
N TYR A 234 0.60 -18.63 9.52
CA TYR A 234 1.18 -19.68 10.36
C TYR A 234 1.67 -19.10 11.68
N ARG A 235 1.53 -19.86 12.77
CA ARG A 235 2.09 -19.55 14.09
C ARG A 235 3.17 -20.56 14.42
N LEU A 236 4.24 -20.08 15.06
CA LEU A 236 5.28 -20.94 15.58
C LEU A 236 4.86 -21.50 16.96
N GLU A 237 4.88 -22.82 17.11
CA GLU A 237 4.69 -23.49 18.39
C GLU A 237 6.01 -23.71 19.14
N GLU A 238 5.91 -24.17 20.40
CA GLU A 238 7.08 -24.40 21.28
C GLU A 238 8.09 -25.40 20.70
N ASP A 239 7.64 -26.37 19.92
CA ASP A 239 8.48 -27.37 19.24
C ASP A 239 9.08 -26.87 17.91
N SER A 240 9.00 -25.56 17.65
CA SER A 240 9.46 -24.91 16.42
C SER A 240 8.71 -25.32 15.14
N ARG A 241 7.55 -25.96 15.24
CA ARG A 241 6.70 -26.20 14.06
C ARG A 241 5.82 -25.01 13.75
N LEU A 242 5.65 -24.73 12.46
CA LEU A 242 4.71 -23.74 11.96
C LEU A 242 3.34 -24.39 11.74
N ILE A 243 2.34 -23.98 12.52
CA ILE A 243 0.95 -24.45 12.41
C ILE A 243 0.12 -23.43 11.65
N LEU A 244 -0.66 -23.91 10.68
CA LEU A 244 -1.63 -23.09 9.95
C LEU A 244 -2.73 -22.60 10.90
N VAL A 245 -2.83 -21.28 11.07
CA VAL A 245 -3.85 -20.63 11.91
C VAL A 245 -5.02 -20.14 11.07
N GLU A 246 -4.76 -19.67 9.85
CA GLU A 246 -5.79 -19.11 8.97
C GLU A 246 -5.40 -19.33 7.51
N GLN A 247 -6.32 -19.94 6.74
CA GLN A 247 -6.15 -20.16 5.30
C GLN A 247 -6.81 -19.02 4.52
N GLY A 248 -6.15 -18.54 3.47
CA GLY A 248 -6.70 -17.48 2.62
C GLY A 248 -6.93 -16.17 3.38
N TRP A 249 -6.03 -15.84 4.32
CA TRP A 249 -6.01 -14.60 5.07
C TRP A 249 -6.00 -13.40 4.12
N ILE A 250 -7.05 -12.59 4.23
CA ILE A 250 -7.29 -11.34 3.51
C ILE A 250 -7.70 -10.29 4.54
N GLN A 251 -7.09 -9.10 4.46
CA GLN A 251 -7.27 -8.04 5.46
C GLN A 251 -7.22 -6.66 4.84
N TYR A 252 -7.89 -5.71 5.49
CA TYR A 252 -7.74 -4.30 5.17
C TYR A 252 -6.41 -3.80 5.72
N ARG A 253 -5.46 -3.59 4.82
CA ARG A 253 -4.18 -2.98 5.17
C ARG A 253 -4.33 -1.47 5.19
N VAL A 254 -3.84 -0.87 6.25
CA VAL A 254 -4.02 0.56 6.49
C VAL A 254 -2.69 1.18 6.83
N HIS A 255 -2.31 2.24 6.11
CA HIS A 255 -1.18 3.05 6.49
C HIS A 255 -1.58 4.00 7.63
N PRO A 256 -0.84 4.01 8.75
CA PRO A 256 -1.02 5.04 9.77
C PRO A 256 -0.90 6.45 9.17
N PRO A 257 -1.54 7.46 9.79
CA PRO A 257 -1.33 8.85 9.45
C PRO A 257 0.17 9.19 9.46
N ARG A 258 0.63 9.84 8.41
CA ARG A 258 2.02 10.30 8.31
C ARG A 258 2.25 11.53 9.16
N ILE A 259 3.47 11.72 9.63
CA ILE A 259 3.85 12.96 10.33
C ILE A 259 3.68 14.17 9.40
N LYS A 260 3.31 15.32 9.98
CA LYS A 260 3.28 16.59 9.25
C LYS A 260 4.57 17.32 9.53
N VAL A 261 5.38 17.50 8.50
CA VAL A 261 6.63 18.26 8.56
C VAL A 261 6.41 19.55 7.77
N SER A 262 6.84 20.67 8.32
CA SER A 262 6.74 21.98 7.64
C SER A 262 8.03 22.32 6.89
N GLY A 263 8.10 23.44 6.19
CA GLY A 263 9.34 23.92 5.57
C GLY A 263 9.85 23.09 4.38
N ILE A 264 11.13 23.24 4.08
CA ILE A 264 11.78 22.67 2.88
C ILE A 264 11.83 21.14 2.94
N VAL A 265 12.14 20.59 4.13
CA VAL A 265 12.13 19.14 4.38
C VAL A 265 10.71 18.59 4.27
N GLY A 266 9.73 19.31 4.82
CA GLY A 266 8.33 18.91 4.78
C GLY A 266 7.74 18.90 3.38
N LYS A 267 8.09 19.89 2.55
CA LYS A 267 7.70 19.94 1.13
C LYS A 267 8.25 18.73 0.37
N PHE A 268 9.55 18.44 0.52
CA PHE A 268 10.19 17.27 -0.11
C PHE A 268 9.56 15.95 0.34
N ILE A 269 9.41 15.74 1.64
CA ILE A 269 8.83 14.50 2.19
C ILE A 269 7.40 14.31 1.72
N THR A 270 6.59 15.38 1.73
CA THR A 270 5.21 15.33 1.23
C THR A 270 5.17 14.93 -0.24
N TRP A 271 6.00 15.53 -1.08
CA TRP A 271 6.13 15.16 -2.48
C TRP A 271 6.52 13.69 -2.66
N TYR A 272 7.61 13.27 -2.03
CA TYR A 272 8.15 11.91 -2.13
C TYR A 272 7.11 10.87 -1.72
N TRP A 273 6.39 11.10 -0.63
CA TRP A 273 5.35 10.21 -0.16
C TRP A 273 4.11 10.16 -1.04
N LYS A 274 3.66 11.32 -1.56
CA LYS A 274 2.54 11.34 -2.51
C LYS A 274 2.91 10.65 -3.82
N GLU A 275 4.15 10.78 -4.28
CA GLU A 275 4.65 10.05 -5.45
C GLU A 275 4.59 8.53 -5.23
N LEU A 276 5.01 8.05 -4.05
CA LEU A 276 4.88 6.63 -3.69
C LEU A 276 3.41 6.18 -3.63
N ASP A 277 2.52 7.00 -3.05
CA ASP A 277 1.08 6.72 -3.02
C ASP A 277 0.46 6.66 -4.41
N LEU A 278 0.87 7.56 -5.32
CA LEU A 278 0.42 7.55 -6.70
C LEU A 278 0.91 6.31 -7.43
N ASN A 279 2.15 5.88 -7.24
CA ASN A 279 2.63 4.63 -7.83
C ASN A 279 1.81 3.44 -7.32
N ASN A 280 1.50 3.41 -6.02
CA ASN A 280 0.61 2.39 -5.43
C ASN A 280 -0.81 2.45 -6.00
N TRP A 281 -1.38 3.64 -6.14
CA TRP A 281 -2.72 3.83 -6.70
C TRP A 281 -2.77 3.43 -8.17
N HIS A 282 -1.75 3.80 -8.95
CA HIS A 282 -1.61 3.38 -10.33
C HIS A 282 -1.68 1.85 -10.48
N HIS A 283 -0.85 1.13 -9.72
CA HIS A 283 -0.89 -0.34 -9.73
C HIS A 283 -2.27 -0.86 -9.30
N SER A 284 -2.87 -0.28 -8.26
CA SER A 284 -4.20 -0.68 -7.79
C SER A 284 -5.29 -0.51 -8.84
N LEU A 285 -5.29 0.59 -9.60
CA LEU A 285 -6.26 0.80 -10.69
C LEU A 285 -6.11 -0.23 -11.80
N ARG A 286 -4.87 -0.59 -12.13
CA ARG A 286 -4.59 -1.66 -13.09
C ARG A 286 -5.20 -2.97 -12.63
N TYR A 287 -4.92 -3.39 -11.40
CA TYR A 287 -5.47 -4.61 -10.83
C TYR A 287 -6.99 -4.59 -10.75
N LEU A 288 -7.58 -3.50 -10.28
CA LEU A 288 -9.02 -3.35 -10.12
C LEU A 288 -9.74 -3.50 -11.46
N ARG A 289 -9.17 -2.92 -12.54
CA ARG A 289 -9.70 -3.08 -13.88
C ARG A 289 -9.54 -4.53 -14.36
N THR A 290 -8.37 -5.15 -14.21
CA THR A 290 -8.16 -6.55 -14.57
C THR A 290 -9.15 -7.48 -13.85
N GLU A 291 -9.36 -7.28 -12.56
CA GLU A 291 -10.34 -8.03 -11.76
C GLU A 291 -11.77 -7.80 -12.28
N ALA A 292 -12.13 -6.56 -12.61
CA ALA A 292 -13.44 -6.26 -13.17
C ALA A 292 -13.69 -6.99 -14.50
N TYR A 293 -12.69 -7.04 -15.39
CA TYR A 293 -12.77 -7.82 -16.64
C TYR A 293 -12.95 -9.30 -16.37
N GLU A 294 -12.09 -9.88 -15.54
CA GLU A 294 -12.09 -11.30 -15.20
C GLU A 294 -13.42 -11.73 -14.57
N LYS A 295 -13.91 -10.98 -13.57
CA LYS A 295 -15.19 -11.28 -12.91
C LYS A 295 -16.39 -11.07 -13.83
N TYR A 296 -16.36 -10.06 -14.69
CA TYR A 296 -17.45 -9.83 -15.64
C TYR A 296 -17.54 -10.94 -16.71
N ARG A 297 -16.40 -11.38 -17.25
CA ARG A 297 -16.33 -12.38 -18.33
C ARG A 297 -16.40 -13.81 -17.84
N PHE A 298 -15.83 -14.11 -16.67
CA PHE A 298 -15.66 -15.46 -16.15
C PHE A 298 -16.23 -15.70 -14.75
N GLY A 299 -16.81 -14.68 -14.10
CA GLY A 299 -17.46 -14.84 -12.80
C GLY A 299 -18.79 -15.61 -12.90
N ASP A 300 -19.28 -16.17 -11.80
CA ASP A 300 -20.58 -16.86 -11.73
C ASP A 300 -20.76 -17.95 -12.80
N GLN A 301 -19.71 -18.71 -13.06
CA GLN A 301 -19.66 -19.77 -14.09
C GLN A 301 -19.84 -19.29 -15.54
N ARG A 302 -19.75 -17.97 -15.78
CA ARG A 302 -19.65 -17.44 -17.14
C ARG A 302 -18.36 -17.95 -17.78
N CYS A 303 -18.44 -18.20 -19.09
CA CYS A 303 -17.30 -18.50 -19.94
C CYS A 303 -17.48 -17.67 -21.20
N LEU A 304 -17.19 -16.37 -21.11
CA LEU A 304 -17.29 -15.44 -22.24
C LEU A 304 -15.88 -15.14 -22.76
N PRO A 305 -15.37 -15.90 -23.75
CA PRO A 305 -14.05 -15.64 -24.29
C PRO A 305 -13.95 -14.22 -24.85
N PHE A 306 -12.77 -13.64 -24.77
CA PHE A 306 -12.48 -12.35 -25.37
C PHE A 306 -11.01 -12.25 -25.76
N GLU A 307 -10.71 -11.32 -26.66
CA GLU A 307 -9.35 -11.05 -27.12
C GLU A 307 -8.75 -9.84 -26.41
N CYS A 308 -7.42 -9.81 -26.34
CA CYS A 308 -6.69 -8.66 -25.85
C CYS A 308 -7.05 -7.42 -26.68
N GLN A 309 -7.30 -6.32 -25.99
CA GLN A 309 -7.69 -5.05 -26.62
C GLN A 309 -6.49 -4.19 -27.02
N HIS A 310 -5.27 -4.67 -26.75
CA HIS A 310 -4.07 -3.96 -27.12
C HIS A 310 -3.84 -4.09 -28.63
N PRO A 311 -3.65 -2.97 -29.37
CA PRO A 311 -3.40 -3.03 -30.81
C PRO A 311 -2.21 -3.95 -31.14
N GLY A 312 -2.44 -4.94 -32.01
CA GLY A 312 -1.42 -5.92 -32.41
C GLY A 312 -1.24 -7.09 -31.44
N CYS A 313 -2.15 -7.28 -30.48
CA CYS A 313 -2.18 -8.46 -29.63
C CYS A 313 -3.43 -9.30 -29.89
N ASP A 314 -3.26 -10.47 -30.51
CA ASP A 314 -4.36 -11.38 -30.86
C ASP A 314 -4.56 -12.51 -29.84
N VAL A 315 -4.11 -12.30 -28.60
CA VAL A 315 -4.24 -13.33 -27.55
C VAL A 315 -5.69 -13.39 -27.09
N ALA A 316 -6.32 -14.56 -27.25
CA ALA A 316 -7.64 -14.86 -26.75
C ALA A 316 -7.58 -15.51 -25.35
N PHE A 317 -8.54 -15.16 -24.50
CA PHE A 317 -8.68 -15.68 -23.13
C PHE A 317 -9.96 -16.48 -23.03
N THR A 318 -9.86 -17.73 -22.57
CA THR A 318 -11.01 -18.65 -22.50
C THR A 318 -11.37 -19.05 -21.07
N GLN A 319 -10.50 -18.78 -20.10
CA GLN A 319 -10.69 -19.11 -18.69
C GLN A 319 -10.25 -17.98 -17.76
N ALA A 320 -10.82 -17.99 -16.55
CA ALA A 320 -10.50 -17.03 -15.51
C ALA A 320 -9.00 -17.07 -15.15
N GLY A 321 -8.37 -15.89 -15.13
CA GLY A 321 -6.98 -15.68 -14.77
C GLY A 321 -6.00 -15.66 -15.95
N ASP A 322 -6.42 -16.07 -17.14
CA ASP A 322 -5.58 -15.98 -18.34
C ASP A 322 -5.31 -14.53 -18.73
N TYR A 323 -6.36 -13.69 -18.76
CA TYR A 323 -6.21 -12.28 -19.10
C TYR A 323 -5.32 -11.57 -18.09
N ALA A 324 -5.55 -11.83 -16.81
CA ALA A 324 -4.72 -11.26 -15.77
C ALA A 324 -3.26 -11.71 -15.94
N SER A 325 -2.99 -12.99 -16.22
CA SER A 325 -1.62 -13.52 -16.40
C SER A 325 -0.93 -12.87 -17.58
N HIS A 326 -1.66 -12.73 -18.70
CA HIS A 326 -1.20 -12.05 -19.89
C HIS A 326 -0.91 -10.57 -19.63
N PHE A 327 -1.83 -9.86 -18.99
CA PHE A 327 -1.71 -8.43 -18.69
C PHE A 327 -0.50 -8.10 -17.81
N HIS A 328 -0.11 -9.01 -16.90
CA HIS A 328 1.07 -8.84 -16.04
C HIS A 328 2.38 -9.29 -16.69
N SER A 329 2.33 -10.27 -17.59
CA SER A 329 3.52 -10.76 -18.29
C SER A 329 3.95 -9.86 -19.44
N VAL A 330 3.00 -9.21 -20.12
CA VAL A 330 3.29 -8.38 -21.30
C VAL A 330 3.25 -6.89 -20.93
N ARG A 331 4.41 -6.37 -20.53
CA ARG A 331 4.59 -4.98 -20.04
C ARG A 331 4.06 -3.84 -20.95
N PRO A 332 4.01 -3.93 -22.30
CA PRO A 332 3.45 -2.85 -23.11
C PRO A 332 1.92 -2.86 -23.23
N HIS A 333 1.21 -3.91 -22.80
CA HIS A 333 -0.21 -4.06 -23.12
C HIS A 333 -1.17 -3.20 -22.30
N ASP A 334 -0.69 -2.58 -21.22
CA ASP A 334 -1.50 -1.70 -20.39
C ASP A 334 -1.62 -0.27 -20.94
N GLY A 335 -0.81 0.12 -21.93
CA GLY A 335 -0.78 1.50 -22.45
C GLY A 335 -0.23 2.55 -21.46
N TRP A 336 0.25 2.13 -20.28
CA TRP A 336 0.68 3.00 -19.18
C TRP A 336 2.19 3.09 -19.02
N MET A 337 2.94 2.06 -19.43
CA MET A 337 4.39 2.00 -19.21
C MET A 337 5.26 2.50 -20.37
N THR A 338 4.69 3.01 -21.46
CA THR A 338 5.52 3.69 -22.47
C THR A 338 5.97 5.05 -21.91
N SER A 339 7.25 5.14 -21.55
CA SER A 339 7.93 6.35 -21.05
C SER A 339 7.64 7.60 -21.88
N SER A 340 7.32 7.44 -23.16
CA SER A 340 6.89 8.52 -24.06
C SER A 340 5.62 9.25 -23.60
N ASN A 341 4.67 8.59 -22.93
CA ASN A 341 3.41 9.23 -22.51
C ASN A 341 3.57 10.13 -21.26
N ILE A 342 4.71 10.05 -20.56
CA ILE A 342 5.00 10.92 -19.41
C ILE A 342 5.40 12.31 -19.90
N ALA A 343 6.14 12.40 -21.01
CA ALA A 343 6.66 13.66 -21.54
C ALA A 343 5.55 14.56 -22.15
N ASP A 344 4.57 13.96 -22.83
CA ASP A 344 3.60 14.74 -23.61
C ASP A 344 2.36 15.20 -22.82
N GLY A 345 2.22 14.82 -21.54
CA GLY A 345 1.04 15.11 -20.73
C GLY A 345 -0.29 14.52 -21.25
N ASN A 346 -0.25 13.84 -22.40
CA ASN A 346 -1.38 13.20 -23.06
C ASN A 346 -1.56 11.78 -22.52
N TYR A 347 -2.19 11.68 -21.36
CA TYR A 347 -2.54 10.40 -20.77
C TYR A 347 -3.75 9.81 -21.49
N LYS A 348 -3.50 8.85 -22.39
CA LYS A 348 -4.58 8.06 -23.03
C LYS A 348 -5.43 7.36 -21.97
N ALA A 349 -6.74 7.33 -22.19
CA ALA A 349 -7.68 6.56 -21.37
C ALA A 349 -7.23 5.09 -21.28
N LEU A 350 -7.47 4.47 -20.13
CA LEU A 350 -6.88 3.18 -19.74
C LEU A 350 -7.13 2.03 -20.72
N VAL A 351 -8.27 1.99 -21.41
CA VAL A 351 -8.63 1.01 -22.45
C VAL A 351 -9.72 1.63 -23.33
N SER A 352 -9.95 1.06 -24.52
CA SER A 352 -11.17 1.29 -25.31
C SER A 352 -12.42 1.08 -24.44
N PRO A 353 -13.26 2.11 -24.25
CA PRO A 353 -14.50 1.97 -23.50
C PRO A 353 -15.44 0.97 -24.19
N GLY A 354 -16.26 0.27 -23.40
CA GLY A 354 -17.41 -0.50 -23.92
C GLY A 354 -17.40 -1.99 -23.65
N ILE A 355 -16.43 -2.52 -22.90
CA ILE A 355 -16.40 -3.95 -22.57
C ILE A 355 -17.05 -4.25 -21.22
N LEU A 356 -16.80 -3.41 -20.22
CA LEU A 356 -17.42 -3.55 -18.92
C LEU A 356 -18.81 -2.89 -18.90
N PRO A 357 -19.70 -3.29 -17.98
CA PRO A 357 -20.97 -2.59 -17.77
C PRO A 357 -20.76 -1.10 -17.54
N GLN A 358 -21.65 -0.28 -18.09
CA GLN A 358 -21.51 1.18 -18.10
C GLN A 358 -21.29 1.78 -16.70
N GLN A 359 -21.94 1.21 -15.67
CA GLN A 359 -21.76 1.68 -14.28
C GLN A 359 -20.34 1.44 -13.77
N VAL A 360 -19.75 0.29 -14.12
CA VAL A 360 -18.39 -0.11 -13.72
C VAL A 360 -17.36 0.75 -14.45
N GLU A 361 -17.54 0.96 -15.76
CA GLU A 361 -16.67 1.88 -16.52
C GLU A 361 -16.71 3.30 -15.95
N ARG A 362 -17.90 3.85 -15.67
CA ARG A 362 -18.03 5.18 -15.07
C ARG A 362 -17.30 5.27 -13.74
N PHE A 363 -17.35 4.22 -12.92
CA PHE A 363 -16.63 4.18 -11.65
C PHE A 363 -15.12 4.16 -11.85
N LEU A 364 -14.60 3.28 -12.72
CA LEU A 364 -13.16 3.21 -13.02
C LEU A 364 -12.66 4.54 -13.61
N LEU A 365 -13.35 5.09 -14.60
CA LEU A 365 -13.03 6.40 -15.20
C LEU A 365 -13.00 7.53 -14.15
N LYS A 366 -13.94 7.53 -13.19
CA LYS A 366 -13.93 8.51 -12.09
C LYS A 366 -12.66 8.37 -11.24
N GLN A 367 -12.24 7.15 -10.92
CA GLN A 367 -11.01 6.90 -10.17
C GLN A 367 -9.76 7.34 -10.94
N GLU A 368 -9.72 7.10 -12.25
CA GLU A 368 -8.62 7.52 -13.13
C GLU A 368 -8.50 9.04 -13.22
N HIS A 369 -9.62 9.73 -13.40
CA HIS A 369 -9.63 11.19 -13.41
C HIS A 369 -9.13 11.73 -12.07
N GLN A 370 -9.50 11.11 -10.95
CA GLN A 370 -8.99 11.52 -9.65
C GLN A 370 -7.48 11.28 -9.52
N TYR A 371 -7.00 10.11 -9.92
CA TYR A 371 -5.58 9.78 -9.95
C TYR A 371 -4.80 10.78 -10.81
N ASN A 372 -5.26 11.08 -12.02
CA ASN A 372 -4.59 12.01 -12.94
C ASN A 372 -4.52 13.43 -12.36
N ARG A 373 -5.58 13.92 -11.71
CA ARG A 373 -5.55 15.22 -11.01
C ARG A 373 -4.50 15.25 -9.90
N GLU A 374 -4.48 14.22 -9.05
CA GLU A 374 -3.49 14.13 -7.97
C GLU A 374 -2.06 13.99 -8.51
N LYS A 375 -1.87 13.24 -9.61
CA LYS A 375 -0.59 13.12 -10.30
C LYS A 375 -0.08 14.48 -10.80
N MET A 376 -0.93 15.27 -11.45
CA MET A 376 -0.58 16.62 -11.88
C MET A 376 -0.19 17.51 -10.69
N ALA A 377 -0.95 17.45 -9.59
CA ALA A 377 -0.64 18.20 -8.38
C ALA A 377 0.72 17.79 -7.77
N VAL A 378 1.06 16.50 -7.77
CA VAL A 378 2.37 16.01 -7.28
C VAL A 378 3.49 16.40 -8.23
N ALA A 379 3.26 16.36 -9.54
CA ALA A 379 4.23 16.81 -10.54
C ALA A 379 4.57 18.30 -10.36
N GLN A 380 3.57 19.13 -10.09
CA GLN A 380 3.77 20.55 -9.78
C GLN A 380 4.66 20.75 -8.54
N ILE A 381 4.41 20.04 -7.44
CA ILE A 381 5.27 20.13 -6.24
C ILE A 381 6.71 19.71 -6.58
N GLY A 382 6.87 18.65 -7.39
CA GLY A 382 8.18 18.18 -7.83
C GLY A 382 8.93 19.20 -8.70
N GLU A 383 8.21 19.89 -9.60
CA GLU A 383 8.75 20.99 -10.40
C GLU A 383 9.23 22.14 -9.52
N GLU A 384 8.42 22.57 -8.56
CA GLU A 384 8.79 23.64 -7.63
C GLU A 384 10.03 23.26 -6.81
N LEU A 385 10.11 22.02 -6.31
CA LEU A 385 11.29 21.52 -5.59
C LEU A 385 12.53 21.53 -6.47
N ARG A 386 12.40 21.19 -7.76
CA ARG A 386 13.51 21.21 -8.72
C ARG A 386 13.98 22.63 -8.99
N GLN A 387 13.06 23.56 -9.19
CA GLN A 387 13.38 24.99 -9.40
C GLN A 387 14.05 25.59 -8.18
N GLU A 388 13.58 25.28 -6.98
CA GLU A 388 14.20 25.72 -5.73
C GLU A 388 15.60 25.13 -5.53
N TRP A 389 15.80 23.85 -5.89
CA TRP A 389 17.09 23.15 -5.84
C TRP A 389 18.11 23.73 -6.83
N GLY A 390 17.69 24.16 -8.02
CA GLY A 390 18.57 24.74 -9.03
C GLY A 390 19.40 23.71 -9.81
N GLU A 391 20.41 24.19 -10.54
CA GLU A 391 21.26 23.33 -11.38
C GLU A 391 22.29 22.56 -10.57
N TRP A 392 22.72 21.40 -11.08
CA TRP A 392 23.73 20.59 -10.43
C TRP A 392 25.08 21.32 -10.37
N GLY A 393 25.63 21.49 -9.17
CA GLY A 393 26.86 22.24 -8.90
C GLY A 393 26.65 23.75 -8.73
N SER A 394 25.42 24.25 -8.88
CA SER A 394 25.12 25.68 -8.71
C SER A 394 25.24 26.14 -7.25
N GLU A 395 25.35 27.46 -7.06
CA GLU A 395 25.25 28.07 -5.73
C GLU A 395 23.86 27.87 -5.12
N GLN A 396 22.81 27.90 -5.94
CA GLN A 396 21.44 27.64 -5.52
C GLN A 396 21.26 26.23 -4.94
N GLN A 397 21.87 25.20 -5.56
CA GLN A 397 21.86 23.85 -4.99
C GLN A 397 22.53 23.81 -3.63
N ARG A 398 23.72 24.42 -3.49
CA ARG A 398 24.45 24.42 -2.22
C ARG A 398 23.64 25.09 -1.12
N ASP A 399 23.05 26.25 -1.41
CA ASP A 399 22.16 26.96 -0.48
C ASP A 399 20.92 26.13 -0.11
N TYR A 400 20.29 25.45 -1.07
CA TYR A 400 19.16 24.56 -0.79
C TYR A 400 19.58 23.40 0.13
N GLU A 401 20.69 22.72 -0.19
CA GLU A 401 21.22 21.61 0.61
C GLU A 401 21.56 22.05 2.04
N GLU A 402 22.14 23.24 2.20
CA GLU A 402 22.46 23.83 3.51
C GLU A 402 21.18 24.13 4.31
N ARG A 403 20.18 24.77 3.71
CA ARG A 403 18.88 25.03 4.36
C ARG A 403 18.16 23.73 4.73
N PHE A 404 18.21 22.73 3.86
CA PHE A 404 17.62 21.42 4.10
C PHE A 404 18.30 20.71 5.29
N CYS A 405 19.63 20.68 5.32
CA CYS A 405 20.40 20.11 6.43
C CYS A 405 20.19 20.88 7.75
N ALA A 406 20.11 22.21 7.69
CA ALA A 406 19.84 23.05 8.85
C ALA A 406 18.46 22.74 9.46
N GLN A 407 17.44 22.53 8.61
CA GLN A 407 16.13 22.11 9.10
C GLN A 407 16.17 20.70 9.72
N LEU A 408 16.79 19.72 9.06
CA LEU A 408 16.93 18.37 9.62
C LEU A 408 17.60 18.34 10.99
N LYS A 409 18.57 19.24 11.22
CA LYS A 409 19.29 19.37 12.48
C LYS A 409 18.47 20.04 13.59
N SER A 410 17.63 21.01 13.24
CA SER A 410 16.88 21.83 14.19
C SER A 410 15.49 21.30 14.52
N ASP A 411 14.85 20.57 13.58
CA ASP A 411 13.50 20.07 13.75
C ASP A 411 13.48 18.83 14.65
N SER A 412 12.80 18.97 15.80
CA SER A 412 12.65 17.92 16.82
C SER A 412 11.97 16.65 16.34
N THR A 413 11.33 16.67 15.15
CA THR A 413 10.71 15.50 14.53
C THR A 413 11.75 14.50 14.03
N PHE A 414 12.89 15.00 13.55
CA PHE A 414 13.98 14.20 12.99
C PHE A 414 15.05 13.87 14.03
N GLN A 415 15.24 14.67 15.09
CA GLN A 415 16.20 14.37 16.17
C GLN A 415 17.57 13.91 15.63
N CYS A 416 18.05 14.52 14.54
CA CYS A 416 19.23 14.05 13.82
C CYS A 416 20.46 14.14 14.75
N GLN A 417 21.00 12.97 15.13
CA GLN A 417 22.23 12.87 15.92
C GLN A 417 23.40 12.61 14.96
N GLY A 418 24.06 13.67 14.48
CA GLY A 418 25.19 13.54 13.55
C GLY A 418 25.18 14.59 12.44
N ASP A 419 25.83 14.26 11.33
CA ASP A 419 25.76 15.06 10.09
C ASP A 419 24.40 14.81 9.40
N PRO A 420 23.55 15.84 9.21
CA PRO A 420 22.30 15.70 8.48
C PRO A 420 22.45 15.14 7.06
N ARG A 421 23.64 15.24 6.45
CA ARG A 421 23.92 14.69 5.12
C ARG A 421 23.97 13.16 5.10
N GLU A 422 24.15 12.52 6.25
CA GLU A 422 24.08 11.07 6.40
C GLU A 422 22.64 10.58 6.65
N SER A 423 21.69 11.50 6.84
CA SER A 423 20.29 11.15 7.03
C SER A 423 19.68 10.52 5.78
N LEU A 424 18.72 9.63 6.00
CA LEU A 424 18.00 8.97 4.92
C LEU A 424 17.20 9.97 4.08
N GLU A 425 16.63 11.01 4.71
CA GLU A 425 15.87 12.06 4.05
C GLU A 425 16.76 12.83 3.05
N TYR A 426 17.98 13.20 3.46
CA TYR A 426 18.94 13.86 2.57
C TYR A 426 19.40 12.94 1.43
N CYS A 427 19.70 11.67 1.73
CA CYS A 427 20.07 10.67 0.72
C CYS A 427 18.95 10.47 -0.32
N LYS A 428 17.69 10.42 0.11
CA LYS A 428 16.53 10.35 -0.78
C LYS A 428 16.41 11.59 -1.65
N LEU A 429 16.58 12.78 -1.08
CA LEU A 429 16.55 14.05 -1.80
C LEU A 429 17.61 14.06 -2.91
N ARG A 430 18.87 13.83 -2.55
CA ARG A 430 19.98 13.83 -3.50
C ARG A 430 19.82 12.77 -4.58
N GLY A 431 19.38 11.56 -4.21
CA GLY A 431 19.11 10.48 -5.15
C GLY A 431 18.02 10.85 -6.17
N ARG A 432 16.95 11.51 -5.73
CA ARG A 432 15.88 11.99 -6.61
C ARG A 432 16.33 13.12 -7.53
N MET A 433 17.10 14.08 -7.01
CA MET A 433 17.65 15.17 -7.83
C MET A 433 18.66 14.66 -8.88
N LYS A 434 19.51 13.69 -8.52
CA LYS A 434 20.41 13.02 -9.49
C LYS A 434 19.60 12.31 -10.59
N PHE A 435 18.53 11.60 -10.22
CA PHE A 435 17.66 10.93 -11.20
C PHE A 435 17.03 11.91 -12.20
N TRP A 436 16.53 13.06 -11.74
CA TRP A 436 15.97 14.08 -12.65
C TRP A 436 17.01 14.70 -13.58
N ARG A 437 18.20 15.02 -13.08
CA ARG A 437 19.30 15.49 -13.93
C ARG A 437 19.59 14.49 -15.06
N ASN A 438 19.64 13.21 -14.73
CA ASN A 438 19.91 12.15 -15.71
C ASN A 438 18.79 12.06 -16.75
N LEU A 439 17.52 12.22 -16.35
CA LEU A 439 16.40 12.26 -17.29
C LEU A 439 16.52 13.44 -18.27
N GLN A 440 16.83 14.65 -17.78
CA GLN A 440 16.99 15.84 -18.63
C GLN A 440 18.14 15.70 -19.64
N ILE A 441 19.25 15.07 -19.24
CA ILE A 441 20.37 14.79 -20.14
C ILE A 441 19.91 13.87 -21.28
N VAL A 442 19.19 12.79 -20.95
CA VAL A 442 18.68 11.82 -21.94
C VAL A 442 17.67 12.49 -22.88
N GLU A 443 16.74 13.28 -22.34
CA GLU A 443 15.72 14.00 -23.13
C GLU A 443 16.35 15.03 -24.08
N SER A 444 17.49 15.61 -23.71
CA SER A 444 18.24 16.56 -24.54
C SER A 444 19.16 15.87 -25.57
N GLY A 445 19.08 14.54 -25.72
CA GLY A 445 19.95 13.76 -26.60
C GLY A 445 21.40 13.62 -26.11
N GLY A 446 21.66 13.94 -24.85
CA GLY A 446 22.98 13.81 -24.22
C GLY A 446 23.28 12.37 -23.81
N VAL A 447 24.57 12.06 -23.70
CA VAL A 447 25.07 10.79 -23.15
C VAL A 447 25.18 10.92 -21.63
N LEU A 448 24.66 9.93 -20.90
CA LEU A 448 24.77 9.91 -19.44
C LEU A 448 26.25 9.84 -19.02
N PRO A 449 26.68 10.64 -18.02
CA PRO A 449 28.02 10.51 -17.46
C PRO A 449 28.18 9.14 -16.78
N ASN A 450 29.36 8.53 -16.93
CA ASN A 450 29.75 7.28 -16.25
C ASN A 450 30.13 7.57 -14.78
N ASP A 451 29.16 7.96 -13.95
CA ASP A 451 29.35 8.38 -12.54
C ASP A 451 28.57 7.54 -11.51
#